data_AF-A0A2E4KF93-F1
#
_entry.id   AF-A0A2E4KF93-F1
#
_cell.length_a   1.000
_cell.length_b   1.000
_cell.length_c   1.000
_cell.angle_alpha   90.00
_cell.angle_beta   90.00
_cell.angle_gamma   90.00
#
_symmetry.space_group_name_H-M   'P 1'
#
loop_
_entity.id
_entity.type
_entity.pdbx_description
1 polymer ?
#
loop_
_entity_poly.entity_id
_entity_poly.type
_entity_poly.pdbx_seq_one_letter_code
_entity_poly.pdbx_strand_id
1 'polypeptide(L)'
;MKKIFCLTVTACLFLAACGGNNDEAETAESSDGLSSGEQIIADALTAELLSDPEFPFVNDATCISETSIGEIGLDKLIELGFSETSVDIPTAELPEELQESFTNAVLDCAGTSGLAAYIVEASVDDGEAPLRMEDAECIANELDREQWYGFVASSFEEGPDDIFAAEFFSAILEACPQILVNSFMDDLGLDQEQAECLSGSLSDTLL
;
A
#
# COMPACT_ATOMS: atom_id res chain seq x y z
N MET A 1 4.06 -10.61 20.05
CA MET A 1 5.53 -10.49 20.23
C MET A 1 6.18 -10.69 18.86
N LYS A 2 6.46 -9.60 18.13
CA LYS A 2 7.11 -9.59 16.81
C LYS A 2 8.42 -8.80 16.93
N LYS A 3 9.53 -9.46 16.60
CA LYS A 3 10.83 -8.83 16.30
C LYS A 3 11.48 -9.70 15.24
N ILE A 4 11.43 -9.28 13.98
CA ILE A 4 12.09 -10.03 12.89
C ILE A 4 12.69 -9.03 11.91
N PHE A 5 13.76 -8.36 12.31
CA PHE A 5 14.79 -7.92 11.37
C PHE A 5 16.06 -8.69 11.72
N CYS A 6 16.20 -9.86 11.11
CA CYS A 6 17.43 -10.65 11.17
C CYS A 6 18.17 -10.48 9.84
N LEU A 7 19.06 -9.49 9.83
CA LEU A 7 20.18 -9.35 8.92
C LEU A 7 20.94 -10.68 8.78
N THR A 8 21.11 -11.16 7.55
CA THR A 8 22.35 -11.69 6.93
C THR A 8 22.03 -12.65 5.77
N VAL A 9 22.52 -12.36 4.56
CA VAL A 9 23.54 -13.17 3.86
C VAL A 9 23.88 -12.52 2.51
N THR A 10 25.13 -12.08 2.43
CA THR A 10 25.87 -11.73 1.23
C THR A 10 25.91 -12.90 0.22
N ALA A 11 25.57 -12.66 -1.04
CA ALA A 11 26.03 -13.51 -2.15
C ALA A 11 26.19 -12.69 -3.44
N CYS A 12 27.44 -12.34 -3.74
CA CYS A 12 27.88 -11.84 -5.03
C CYS A 12 27.54 -12.82 -6.16
N LEU A 13 26.76 -12.41 -7.14
CA LEU A 13 26.81 -12.99 -8.48
C LEU A 13 26.79 -11.89 -9.54
N PHE A 14 27.99 -11.64 -10.08
CA PHE A 14 28.22 -10.91 -11.32
C PHE A 14 27.56 -11.66 -12.48
N LEU A 15 26.68 -11.00 -13.24
CA LEU A 15 26.56 -11.22 -14.68
C LEU A 15 26.23 -9.91 -15.40
N ALA A 16 27.25 -9.35 -16.05
CA ALA A 16 27.05 -8.47 -17.19
C ALA A 16 26.75 -9.33 -18.42
N ALA A 17 25.66 -9.03 -19.13
CA ALA A 17 25.52 -9.34 -20.55
C ALA A 17 24.63 -8.30 -21.25
N CYS A 18 25.28 -7.55 -22.13
CA CYS A 18 24.75 -6.63 -23.12
C CYS A 18 24.18 -7.41 -24.33
N GLY A 19 23.17 -6.87 -25.03
CA GLY A 19 22.75 -7.36 -26.34
C GLY A 19 21.47 -6.73 -26.87
N GLY A 20 21.57 -5.58 -27.54
CA GLY A 20 20.44 -4.88 -28.16
C GLY A 20 20.06 -5.37 -29.56
N ASN A 21 18.90 -4.92 -30.04
CA ASN A 21 18.68 -4.51 -31.44
C ASN A 21 17.42 -3.63 -31.55
N ASN A 22 17.58 -2.48 -32.22
CA ASN A 22 16.52 -1.54 -32.62
C ASN A 22 15.47 -2.21 -33.52
N ASP A 23 14.21 -1.82 -33.37
CA ASP A 23 13.32 -1.52 -34.49
C ASP A 23 12.37 -0.37 -34.12
N GLU A 24 12.38 0.65 -34.99
CA GLU A 24 11.69 1.92 -34.88
C GLU A 24 10.17 1.76 -34.99
N ALA A 25 9.43 2.33 -34.03
CA ALA A 25 8.05 2.75 -34.22
C ALA A 25 7.91 4.17 -33.68
N GLU A 26 7.93 5.15 -34.59
CA GLU A 26 7.57 6.52 -34.27
C GLU A 26 6.07 6.61 -33.97
N THR A 27 5.76 6.81 -32.69
CA THR A 27 4.54 7.48 -32.25
C THR A 27 4.95 8.50 -31.19
N ALA A 28 5.18 9.74 -31.64
CA ALA A 28 5.32 10.87 -30.75
C ALA A 28 3.93 11.35 -30.34
N GLU A 29 3.49 10.94 -29.15
CA GLU A 29 2.50 11.64 -28.33
C GLU A 29 3.03 11.53 -26.89
N SER A 30 3.27 12.68 -26.25
CA SER A 30 3.96 12.90 -24.98
C SER A 30 3.87 11.76 -23.94
N SER A 31 5.00 11.15 -23.61
CA SER A 31 5.20 10.49 -22.31
C SER A 31 6.28 11.29 -21.60
N ASP A 32 5.91 11.94 -20.50
CA ASP A 32 6.85 12.37 -19.46
C ASP A 32 7.38 11.10 -18.78
N GLY A 33 8.13 10.28 -19.51
CA GLY A 33 8.76 9.08 -18.99
C GLY A 33 9.96 9.43 -18.13
N LEU A 34 10.26 8.56 -17.16
CA LEU A 34 11.43 8.69 -16.31
C LEU A 34 12.71 8.82 -17.16
N SER A 35 13.63 9.65 -16.70
CA SER A 35 15.00 9.66 -17.21
C SER A 35 15.67 8.31 -16.95
N SER A 36 16.78 8.03 -17.65
CA SER A 36 17.52 6.79 -17.45
C SER A 36 18.02 6.59 -16.02
N GLY A 37 18.34 7.68 -15.31
CA GLY A 37 18.77 7.63 -13.90
C GLY A 37 17.61 7.33 -12.96
N GLU A 38 16.46 7.98 -13.17
CA GLU A 38 15.22 7.71 -12.43
C GLU A 38 14.75 6.27 -12.64
N GLN A 39 14.78 5.76 -13.88
CA GLN A 39 14.36 4.38 -14.15
C GLN A 39 15.21 3.37 -13.37
N ILE A 40 16.53 3.56 -13.27
CA ILE A 40 17.38 2.64 -12.50
C ILE A 40 16.99 2.62 -11.01
N ILE A 41 16.64 3.78 -10.45
CA ILE A 41 16.22 3.89 -9.05
C ILE A 41 14.81 3.28 -8.87
N ALA A 42 13.89 3.53 -9.79
CA ALA A 42 12.54 2.95 -9.78
C ALA A 42 12.58 1.41 -9.92
N ASP A 43 13.45 0.88 -10.77
CA ASP A 43 13.66 -0.56 -10.94
C ASP A 43 14.24 -1.19 -9.64
N ALA A 44 15.19 -0.50 -8.99
CA ALA A 44 15.76 -0.95 -7.72
C ALA A 44 14.72 -0.95 -6.60
N LEU A 45 13.91 0.12 -6.47
CA LEU A 45 12.81 0.20 -5.52
C LEU A 45 11.77 -0.89 -5.79
N THR A 46 11.40 -1.12 -7.06
CA THR A 46 10.49 -2.19 -7.45
C THR A 46 11.03 -3.56 -7.01
N ALA A 47 12.31 -3.82 -7.23
CA ALA A 47 12.93 -5.09 -6.83
C ALA A 47 12.91 -5.29 -5.31
N GLU A 48 13.14 -4.22 -4.53
CA GLU A 48 13.04 -4.27 -3.07
C GLU A 48 11.62 -4.59 -2.63
N LEU A 49 10.62 -3.85 -3.13
CA LEU A 49 9.20 -4.06 -2.81
C LEU A 49 8.75 -5.50 -3.12
N LEU A 50 9.15 -6.04 -4.26
CA LEU A 50 8.83 -7.41 -4.67
C LEU A 50 9.57 -8.48 -3.85
N SER A 51 10.68 -8.10 -3.21
CA SER A 51 11.43 -8.99 -2.33
C SER A 51 10.86 -9.03 -0.90
N ASP A 52 10.10 -8.00 -0.52
CA ASP A 52 9.40 -7.93 0.75
C ASP A 52 8.16 -8.84 0.74
N PRO A 53 8.14 -9.94 1.52
CA PRO A 53 6.98 -10.83 1.57
C PRO A 53 5.76 -10.20 2.27
N GLU A 54 5.93 -9.08 2.98
CA GLU A 54 4.84 -8.36 3.64
C GLU A 54 4.29 -7.22 2.77
N PHE A 55 4.90 -6.94 1.61
CA PHE A 55 4.41 -5.90 0.71
C PHE A 55 3.15 -6.35 -0.04
N PRO A 56 1.99 -5.67 0.15
CA PRO A 56 0.71 -6.18 -0.35
C PRO A 56 0.39 -5.79 -1.79
N PHE A 57 1.06 -4.77 -2.34
CA PHE A 57 0.75 -4.21 -3.66
C PHE A 57 1.68 -4.76 -4.76
N VAL A 58 1.96 -6.06 -4.74
CA VAL A 58 2.93 -6.73 -5.66
C VAL A 58 2.66 -6.41 -7.14
N ASN A 59 1.38 -6.38 -7.55
CA ASN A 59 1.00 -6.11 -8.94
C ASN A 59 1.19 -4.64 -9.34
N ASP A 60 1.23 -3.73 -8.36
CA ASP A 60 1.32 -2.28 -8.55
C ASP A 60 2.71 -1.76 -8.23
N ALA A 61 3.65 -2.62 -7.79
CA ALA A 61 5.00 -2.27 -7.34
C ALA A 61 5.76 -1.39 -8.35
N THR A 62 5.66 -1.71 -9.65
CA THR A 62 6.28 -0.91 -10.72
C THR A 62 5.64 0.46 -10.83
N CYS A 63 4.30 0.55 -10.83
CA CYS A 63 3.61 1.84 -10.89
C CYS A 63 3.98 2.71 -9.69
N ILE A 64 3.97 2.13 -8.49
CA ILE A 64 4.29 2.82 -7.23
C ILE A 64 5.72 3.37 -7.27
N SER A 65 6.67 2.54 -7.70
CA SER A 65 8.08 2.94 -7.79
C SER A 65 8.29 4.00 -8.86
N GLU A 66 7.71 3.86 -10.04
CA GLU A 66 7.89 4.83 -11.12
C GLU A 66 7.24 6.18 -10.80
N THR A 67 6.04 6.16 -10.23
CA THR A 67 5.32 7.37 -9.83
C THR A 67 6.08 8.09 -8.72
N SER A 68 6.48 7.38 -7.66
CA SER A 68 7.18 8.00 -6.53
C SER A 68 8.52 8.63 -6.91
N ILE A 69 9.30 7.95 -7.75
CA ILE A 69 10.58 8.43 -8.26
C ILE A 69 10.41 9.60 -9.24
N GLY A 70 9.41 9.51 -10.13
CA GLY A 70 9.10 10.58 -11.09
C GLY A 70 8.66 11.89 -10.43
N GLU A 71 7.91 11.82 -9.34
CA GLU A 71 7.48 13.02 -8.60
C GLU A 71 8.63 13.75 -7.90
N ILE A 72 9.61 13.02 -7.37
CA ILE A 72 10.75 13.60 -6.66
C ILE A 72 11.79 14.14 -7.64
N GLY A 73 12.06 13.38 -8.70
CA GLY A 73 13.04 13.70 -9.73
C GLY A 73 14.49 13.38 -9.33
N LEU A 74 15.32 13.13 -10.36
CA LEU A 74 16.69 12.63 -10.21
C LEU A 74 17.60 13.53 -9.35
N ASP A 75 17.55 14.85 -9.56
CA ASP A 75 18.43 15.79 -8.85
C ASP A 75 18.24 15.70 -7.33
N LYS A 76 16.98 15.60 -6.90
CA LYS A 76 16.60 15.52 -5.50
C LYS A 76 16.90 14.14 -4.91
N LEU A 77 16.71 13.07 -5.69
CA LEU A 77 17.12 11.72 -5.28
C LEU A 77 18.64 11.65 -5.03
N ILE A 78 19.46 12.30 -5.88
CA ILE A 78 20.91 12.39 -5.66
C ILE A 78 21.23 13.15 -4.37
N GLU A 79 20.53 14.26 -4.08
CA GLU A 79 20.69 14.99 -2.81
C GLU A 79 20.33 14.14 -1.58
N LEU A 80 19.34 13.27 -1.72
CA LEU A 80 18.92 12.30 -0.70
C LEU A 80 19.87 11.11 -0.55
N GLY A 81 20.93 11.05 -1.36
CA GLY A 81 21.97 10.03 -1.26
C GLY A 81 21.73 8.78 -2.10
N PHE A 82 20.67 8.77 -2.91
CA PHE A 82 20.51 7.75 -3.94
C PHE A 82 21.57 7.95 -5.01
N SER A 83 22.11 6.86 -5.51
CA SER A 83 22.95 6.89 -6.70
C SER A 83 22.27 6.12 -7.81
N GLU A 84 22.57 6.44 -9.06
CA GLU A 84 22.20 5.64 -10.24
C GLU A 84 22.72 4.18 -10.20
N THR A 85 23.36 3.78 -9.09
CA THR A 85 23.89 2.44 -8.83
C THR A 85 23.50 1.89 -7.45
N SER A 86 22.74 2.63 -6.62
CA SER A 86 22.37 2.15 -5.28
C SER A 86 21.19 1.20 -5.40
N VAL A 87 21.47 -0.08 -5.17
CA VAL A 87 20.51 -1.17 -5.24
C VAL A 87 19.91 -1.50 -3.85
N ASP A 88 20.43 -0.88 -2.79
CA ASP A 88 19.89 -1.00 -1.43
C ASP A 88 19.10 0.27 -1.10
N ILE A 89 17.79 0.20 -1.28
CA ILE A 89 16.85 1.23 -0.78
C ILE A 89 16.01 0.55 0.28
N PRO A 90 16.40 0.57 1.56
CA PRO A 90 15.54 0.04 2.61
C PRO A 90 14.26 0.87 2.67
N THR A 91 13.14 0.30 2.25
CA THR A 91 11.81 0.93 2.25
C THR A 91 11.38 1.43 3.63
N ALA A 92 11.90 0.81 4.70
CA ALA A 92 11.67 1.22 6.09
C ALA A 92 12.49 2.45 6.53
N GLU A 93 13.51 2.86 5.78
CA GLU A 93 14.35 4.03 6.08
C GLU A 93 14.30 5.08 4.95
N LEU A 94 13.22 5.08 4.15
CA LEU A 94 13.03 6.11 3.12
C LEU A 94 13.05 7.49 3.78
N PRO A 95 13.74 8.48 3.19
CA PRO A 95 13.63 9.86 3.63
C PRO A 95 12.17 10.32 3.67
N GLU A 96 11.81 11.19 4.60
CA GLU A 96 10.43 11.70 4.79
C GLU A 96 9.81 12.20 3.47
N GLU A 97 10.60 12.92 2.65
CA GLU A 97 10.18 13.42 1.34
C GLU A 97 9.84 12.29 0.34
N LEU A 98 10.48 11.12 0.47
CA LEU A 98 10.21 9.93 -0.34
C LEU A 98 9.05 9.10 0.23
N GLN A 99 8.82 9.14 1.54
CA GLN A 99 7.64 8.51 2.16
C GLN A 99 6.34 9.18 1.70
N GLU A 100 6.29 10.53 1.68
CA GLU A 100 5.12 11.27 1.19
C GLU A 100 4.80 10.92 -0.28
N SER A 101 5.81 10.94 -1.14
CA SER A 101 5.69 10.56 -2.55
C SER A 101 5.26 9.11 -2.71
N PHE A 102 5.86 8.19 -1.94
CA PHE A 102 5.50 6.78 -1.95
C PHE A 102 4.06 6.53 -1.50
N THR A 103 3.61 7.16 -0.40
CA THR A 103 2.23 7.03 0.08
C THR A 103 1.23 7.49 -0.99
N ASN A 104 1.48 8.63 -1.63
CA ASN A 104 0.62 9.09 -2.72
C ASN A 104 0.63 8.13 -3.91
N ALA A 105 1.81 7.64 -4.30
CA ALA A 105 1.95 6.66 -5.36
C ALA A 105 1.20 5.35 -5.07
N VAL A 106 1.18 4.87 -3.82
CA VAL A 106 0.35 3.73 -3.40
C VAL A 106 -1.13 4.02 -3.67
N LEU A 107 -1.64 5.16 -3.21
CA LEU A 107 -3.04 5.52 -3.38
C LEU A 107 -3.44 5.69 -4.85
N ASP A 108 -2.55 6.23 -5.67
CA ASP A 108 -2.80 6.48 -7.09
C ASP A 108 -2.69 5.22 -7.95
N CYS A 109 -1.76 4.32 -7.62
CA CYS A 109 -1.52 3.10 -8.39
C CYS A 109 -2.42 1.93 -7.97
N ALA A 110 -2.59 1.69 -6.67
CA ALA A 110 -3.44 0.59 -6.19
C ALA A 110 -4.92 0.87 -6.48
N GLY A 111 -5.32 2.14 -6.36
CA GLY A 111 -6.71 2.57 -6.45
C GLY A 111 -7.64 1.81 -5.51
N THR A 112 -8.95 1.96 -5.72
CA THR A 112 -9.95 1.29 -4.89
C THR A 112 -9.78 -0.24 -4.84
N SER A 113 -9.54 -0.87 -6.00
CA SER A 113 -9.45 -2.34 -6.06
C SER A 113 -8.24 -2.90 -5.34
N GLY A 114 -7.09 -2.24 -5.44
CA GLY A 114 -5.88 -2.64 -4.73
C GLY A 114 -6.04 -2.44 -3.22
N LEU A 115 -6.61 -1.32 -2.80
CA LEU A 115 -6.91 -1.05 -1.39
C LEU A 115 -7.91 -2.07 -0.81
N ALA A 116 -8.99 -2.40 -1.54
CA ALA A 116 -9.96 -3.41 -1.11
C ALA A 116 -9.29 -4.79 -0.98
N ALA A 117 -8.47 -5.20 -1.94
CA ALA A 117 -7.74 -6.46 -1.87
C ALA A 117 -6.81 -6.51 -0.66
N TYR A 118 -6.09 -5.41 -0.39
CA TYR A 118 -5.25 -5.28 0.80
C TYR A 118 -6.04 -5.41 2.10
N ILE A 119 -7.21 -4.77 2.24
CA ILE A 119 -8.05 -4.88 3.45
C ILE A 119 -8.47 -6.34 3.67
N VAL A 120 -8.91 -7.03 2.62
CA VAL A 120 -9.29 -8.45 2.71
C VAL A 120 -8.11 -9.29 3.19
N GLU A 121 -6.93 -9.09 2.63
CA GLU A 121 -5.72 -9.82 3.04
C GLU A 121 -5.32 -9.50 4.49
N ALA A 122 -5.31 -8.22 4.86
CA ALA A 122 -4.94 -7.75 6.18
C ALA A 122 -5.94 -8.18 7.27
N SER A 123 -7.20 -8.46 6.90
CA SER A 123 -8.23 -8.93 7.84
C SER A 123 -8.10 -10.41 8.23
N VAL A 124 -7.20 -11.16 7.60
CA VAL A 124 -6.98 -12.57 7.94
C VAL A 124 -6.20 -12.68 9.25
N ASP A 125 -6.90 -12.99 10.34
CA ASP A 125 -6.29 -13.41 11.61
C ASP A 125 -6.39 -14.94 11.80
N ASP A 126 -5.55 -15.51 12.67
CA ASP A 126 -5.35 -16.96 12.89
C ASP A 126 -6.67 -17.69 13.23
N GLY A 127 -7.41 -18.12 12.20
CA GLY A 127 -8.60 -18.94 12.30
C GLY A 127 -9.93 -18.24 11.98
N GLU A 128 -9.91 -16.96 11.62
CA GLU A 128 -11.10 -16.19 11.23
C GLU A 128 -11.23 -16.11 9.70
N ALA A 129 -12.47 -15.96 9.23
CA ALA A 129 -12.71 -15.73 7.81
C ALA A 129 -12.27 -14.29 7.46
N PRO A 130 -11.65 -14.06 6.29
CA PRO A 130 -11.36 -12.70 5.85
C PRO A 130 -12.66 -11.89 5.75
N LEU A 131 -12.51 -10.57 5.87
CA LEU A 131 -13.56 -9.62 5.55
C LEU A 131 -14.08 -9.89 4.13
N ARG A 132 -15.39 -9.74 3.94
CA ARG A 132 -16.03 -9.91 2.64
C ARG A 132 -15.49 -8.85 1.67
N MET A 133 -15.35 -9.23 0.40
CA MET A 133 -14.83 -8.29 -0.62
C MET A 133 -15.74 -7.08 -0.77
N GLU A 134 -17.06 -7.27 -0.68
CA GLU A 134 -18.03 -6.16 -0.79
C GLU A 134 -17.87 -5.14 0.36
N ASP A 135 -17.52 -5.62 1.55
CA ASP A 135 -17.27 -4.78 2.73
C ASP A 135 -15.94 -4.02 2.56
N ALA A 136 -14.89 -4.68 2.06
CA ALA A 136 -13.60 -4.06 1.76
C ALA A 136 -13.70 -3.02 0.64
N GLU A 137 -14.48 -3.29 -0.42
CA GLU A 137 -14.77 -2.34 -1.49
C GLU A 137 -15.52 -1.11 -0.99
N CYS A 138 -16.43 -1.28 -0.02
CA CYS A 138 -17.08 -0.14 0.63
C CYS A 138 -16.05 0.76 1.32
N ILE A 139 -15.18 0.18 2.17
CA ILE A 139 -14.15 0.94 2.90
C ILE A 139 -13.23 1.68 1.91
N ALA A 140 -12.79 0.99 0.86
CA ALA A 140 -11.92 1.55 -0.16
C ALA A 140 -12.55 2.70 -0.97
N ASN A 141 -13.88 2.72 -1.12
CA ASN A 141 -14.58 3.75 -1.89
C ASN A 141 -15.06 4.94 -1.05
N GLU A 142 -15.52 4.68 0.17
CA GLU A 142 -16.24 5.68 0.97
C GLU A 142 -15.34 6.48 1.90
N LEU A 143 -14.18 5.93 2.31
CA LEU A 143 -13.18 6.71 3.02
C LEU A 143 -12.48 7.68 2.07
N ASP A 144 -12.22 8.89 2.56
CA ASP A 144 -11.56 9.90 1.76
C ASP A 144 -10.05 9.65 1.63
N ARG A 145 -9.42 10.39 0.70
CA ARG A 145 -7.98 10.25 0.44
C ARG A 145 -7.13 10.61 1.65
N GLU A 146 -7.54 11.56 2.48
CA GLU A 146 -6.77 12.00 3.65
C GLU A 146 -6.75 10.91 4.72
N GLN A 147 -7.89 10.26 4.95
CA GLN A 147 -8.01 9.09 5.83
C GLN A 147 -7.13 7.93 5.34
N TRP A 148 -7.19 7.64 4.03
CA TRP A 148 -6.33 6.64 3.40
C TRP A 148 -4.85 6.99 3.46
N TYR A 149 -4.51 8.26 3.24
CA TYR A 149 -3.13 8.75 3.34
C TYR A 149 -2.59 8.55 4.75
N GLY A 150 -3.34 8.95 5.79
CA GLY A 150 -2.95 8.75 7.19
C GLY A 150 -2.73 7.27 7.52
N PHE A 151 -3.63 6.40 7.03
CA PHE A 151 -3.52 4.97 7.24
C PHE A 151 -2.27 4.38 6.57
N VAL A 152 -2.03 4.67 5.29
CA VAL A 152 -0.86 4.16 4.57
C VAL A 152 0.43 4.75 5.13
N ALA A 153 0.48 6.04 5.44
CA ALA A 153 1.64 6.70 6.03
C ALA A 153 2.03 6.10 7.39
N SER A 154 1.05 5.66 8.18
CA SER A 154 1.31 5.01 9.48
C SER A 154 2.12 3.71 9.38
N SER A 155 2.21 3.10 8.19
CA SER A 155 3.05 1.91 7.94
C SER A 155 4.55 2.20 8.01
N PHE A 156 4.96 3.46 7.84
CA PHE A 156 6.36 3.88 8.03
C PHE A 156 6.72 4.10 9.50
N GLU A 157 5.74 4.09 10.41
CA GLU A 157 5.93 4.21 11.85
C GLU A 157 5.79 2.85 12.56
N GLU A 158 5.78 2.81 13.90
CA GLU A 158 5.46 1.59 14.66
C GLU A 158 3.96 1.18 14.57
N GLY A 159 3.22 1.74 13.59
CA GLY A 159 1.79 1.62 13.38
C GLY A 159 1.02 2.90 13.73
N PRO A 160 -0.29 2.95 13.43
CA PRO A 160 -1.13 4.09 13.77
C PRO A 160 -1.23 4.25 15.29
N ASP A 161 -1.23 5.50 15.76
CA ASP A 161 -1.52 5.77 17.17
C ASP A 161 -2.98 5.42 17.53
N ASP A 162 -3.23 5.14 18.81
CA ASP A 162 -4.55 4.68 19.28
C ASP A 162 -5.69 5.67 18.96
N ILE A 163 -5.40 6.98 18.85
CA ILE A 163 -6.40 8.00 18.55
C ILE A 163 -6.75 7.91 17.07
N PHE A 164 -5.75 7.91 16.19
CA PHE A 164 -5.97 7.77 14.76
C PHE A 164 -6.65 6.44 14.43
N ALA A 165 -6.21 5.32 15.02
CA ALA A 165 -6.81 4.01 14.79
C ALA A 165 -8.29 3.99 15.19
N ALA A 166 -8.66 4.62 16.31
CA ALA A 166 -10.04 4.71 16.75
C ALA A 166 -10.89 5.62 15.83
N GLU A 167 -10.34 6.75 15.38
CA GLU A 167 -11.01 7.65 14.43
C GLU A 167 -11.21 6.99 13.07
N PHE A 168 -10.20 6.30 12.55
CA PHE A 168 -10.27 5.55 11.30
C PHE A 168 -11.31 4.42 11.38
N PHE A 169 -11.32 3.66 12.48
CA PHE A 169 -12.33 2.63 12.71
C PHE A 169 -13.75 3.21 12.80
N SER A 170 -13.92 4.33 13.50
CA SER A 170 -15.22 5.01 13.59
C SER A 170 -15.71 5.48 12.22
N ALA A 171 -14.81 6.05 11.41
CA ALA A 171 -15.11 6.44 10.04
C ALA A 171 -15.53 5.25 9.16
N ILE A 172 -14.89 4.09 9.32
CA ILE A 172 -15.32 2.85 8.64
C ILE A 172 -16.76 2.48 9.01
N LEU A 173 -17.11 2.53 10.30
CA LEU A 173 -18.45 2.17 10.75
C LEU A 173 -19.52 3.16 10.30
N GLU A 174 -19.19 4.45 10.22
CA GLU A 174 -20.08 5.49 9.69
C GLU A 174 -20.32 5.33 8.19
N ALA A 175 -19.25 5.10 7.43
CA ALA A 175 -19.28 4.98 5.99
C ALA A 175 -19.88 3.65 5.52
N CYS A 176 -19.54 2.56 6.21
CA CYS A 176 -19.84 1.19 5.82
C CYS A 176 -20.52 0.42 6.96
N PRO A 177 -21.73 0.84 7.40
CA PRO A 177 -22.41 0.24 8.56
C PRO A 177 -22.81 -1.23 8.36
N GLN A 178 -22.88 -1.70 7.10
CA GLN A 178 -23.18 -3.10 6.78
C GLN A 178 -22.11 -4.07 7.26
N ILE A 179 -20.89 -3.60 7.53
CA ILE A 179 -19.81 -4.42 8.07
C ILE A 179 -20.22 -5.04 9.42
N LEU A 180 -20.83 -4.25 10.31
CA LEU A 180 -21.30 -4.76 11.61
C LEU A 180 -22.43 -5.77 11.44
N VAL A 181 -23.36 -5.51 10.53
CA VAL A 181 -24.46 -6.42 10.23
C VAL A 181 -23.91 -7.75 9.72
N ASN A 182 -22.98 -7.72 8.76
CA ASN A 182 -22.36 -8.90 8.18
C ASN A 182 -21.55 -9.69 9.22
N SER A 183 -20.74 -9.02 10.04
CA SER A 183 -20.01 -9.67 11.14
C SER A 183 -20.96 -10.33 12.14
N PHE A 184 -22.05 -9.68 12.56
CA PHE A 184 -23.02 -10.34 13.45
C PHE A 184 -23.71 -11.54 12.83
N MET A 185 -23.99 -11.50 11.53
CA MET A 185 -24.54 -12.66 10.83
C MET A 185 -23.53 -13.80 10.76
N ASP A 186 -22.26 -13.50 10.46
CA ASP A 186 -21.21 -14.51 10.27
C ASP A 186 -20.72 -15.11 11.60
N ASP A 187 -20.48 -14.26 12.59
CA ASP A 187 -19.82 -14.65 13.86
C ASP A 187 -20.83 -15.16 14.89
N LEU A 188 -22.02 -14.55 14.94
CA LEU A 188 -23.05 -14.90 15.92
C LEU A 188 -24.18 -15.75 15.33
N GLY A 189 -24.19 -15.96 14.02
CA GLY A 189 -25.23 -16.73 13.32
C GLY A 189 -26.61 -16.09 13.42
N LEU A 190 -26.68 -14.76 13.57
CA LEU A 190 -27.93 -14.02 13.63
C LEU A 190 -28.61 -13.98 12.25
N ASP A 191 -29.94 -13.92 12.25
CA ASP A 191 -30.66 -13.54 11.04
C ASP A 191 -30.50 -12.04 10.75
N GLN A 192 -30.82 -11.62 9.53
CA GLN A 192 -30.62 -10.25 9.07
C GLN A 192 -31.36 -9.23 9.96
N GLU A 193 -32.59 -9.52 10.38
CA GLU A 193 -33.39 -8.60 11.21
C GLU A 193 -32.76 -8.42 12.60
N GLN A 194 -32.26 -9.50 13.19
CA GLN A 194 -31.54 -9.48 14.46
C GLN A 194 -30.21 -8.73 14.36
N ALA A 195 -29.45 -8.96 13.29
CA ALA A 195 -28.16 -8.32 13.06
C ALA A 195 -28.31 -6.81 12.82
N GLU A 196 -29.28 -6.39 12.01
CA GLU A 196 -29.61 -4.98 11.78
C GLU A 196 -30.04 -4.26 13.08
N CYS A 197 -30.86 -4.93 13.90
CA CYS A 197 -31.31 -4.38 15.19
C CYS A 197 -30.14 -4.19 16.17
N LEU A 198 -29.26 -5.20 16.28
CA LEU A 198 -28.08 -5.13 17.14
C LEU A 198 -27.08 -4.09 16.64
N SER A 199 -26.83 -4.05 15.33
CA SER A 199 -25.98 -3.04 14.69
C SER A 199 -26.49 -1.64 14.96
N GLY A 200 -27.78 -1.36 14.76
CA GLY A 200 -28.35 -0.04 15.04
C GLY A 200 -28.16 0.40 16.49
N SER A 201 -28.36 -0.50 17.45
CA SER A 201 -28.15 -0.19 18.87
C SER A 201 -26.67 0.07 19.23
N LEU A 202 -25.74 -0.57 18.53
CA LEU A 202 -24.31 -0.43 18.77
C LEU A 202 -23.72 0.76 18.04
N SER A 203 -24.12 1.04 16.80
CA SER A 203 -23.71 2.23 16.06
C SER A 203 -24.04 3.50 16.84
N ASP A 204 -25.22 3.60 17.46
CA ASP A 204 -25.60 4.74 18.33
C ASP A 204 -24.76 4.87 19.61
N THR A 205 -23.99 3.84 19.97
CA THR A 205 -23.16 3.80 21.18
C THR A 205 -21.66 3.94 20.86
N LEU A 206 -21.24 3.46 19.69
CA LEU A 206 -19.87 3.47 19.20
C LEU A 206 -19.51 4.78 18.49
N LEU A 207 -20.51 5.45 17.91
CA LEU A 207 -20.43 6.77 17.26
C LEU A 207 -20.97 7.87 18.20
#